data_AF-A0A7I4YSC0-F1
#
_entry.id   AF-A0A7I4YSC0-F1
#
_cell.length_a   1.000
_cell.length_b   1.000
_cell.length_c   1.000
_cell.angle_alpha   90.00
_cell.angle_beta   90.00
_cell.angle_gamma   90.00
#
_symmetry.space_group_name_H-M   'P 1'
#
loop_
_entity.id
_entity.type
_entity.pdbx_description
1 polymer ?
#
loop_
_entity_poly.entity_id
_entity_poly.type
_entity_poly.pdbx_seq_one_letter_code
_entity_poly.pdbx_strand_id
1 'polypeptide(L)'
;MFKEALIAICVAFAAATPCESDTLDGIWSFTLDTSVVSYALGGEELNPKYNCFDYSKDGNALQKFRVDLKHPLIFNITDAKHRTSQLANLKATAENVDKRNANTCIDAQLRGEIEVAVKDAADSCEGIVKALASKLNRPGWAMNCVNRSPRGYSVGFFFDDEHFCRYDVVKGDKVYSLDIVKLDKSEPVPEE
;
A
#
# COMPACT_ATOMS: atom_id res chain seq x y z
N MET A 1 -42.54 -0.05 -11.30
CA MET A 1 -41.34 0.35 -12.07
C MET A 1 -40.48 1.22 -11.16
N PHE A 2 -39.66 0.59 -10.31
CA PHE A 2 -38.69 1.30 -9.48
C PHE A 2 -37.44 1.52 -10.32
N LYS A 3 -37.18 2.78 -10.69
CA LYS A 3 -35.89 3.18 -11.27
C LYS A 3 -34.93 3.38 -10.10
N GLU A 4 -33.96 2.48 -9.99
CA GLU A 4 -32.89 2.57 -9.00
C GLU A 4 -32.01 3.80 -9.29
N ALA A 5 -31.94 4.70 -8.32
CA ALA A 5 -30.97 5.77 -8.29
C ALA A 5 -29.69 5.19 -7.65
N LEU A 6 -28.70 4.87 -8.48
CA LEU A 6 -27.33 4.62 -8.04
C LEU A 6 -26.75 5.93 -7.50
N ILE A 7 -26.78 6.09 -6.19
CA ILE A 7 -26.08 7.18 -5.51
C ILE A 7 -24.60 6.81 -5.50
N ALA A 8 -23.85 7.32 -6.47
CA ALA A 8 -22.40 7.35 -6.43
C ALA A 8 -21.98 8.27 -5.28
N ILE A 9 -21.51 7.69 -4.18
CA ILE A 9 -20.94 8.44 -3.06
C ILE A 9 -19.55 8.90 -3.51
N CYS A 10 -19.49 10.04 -4.21
CA CYS A 10 -18.25 10.79 -4.39
C CYS A 10 -17.92 11.44 -3.05
N VAL A 11 -17.09 10.78 -2.24
CA VAL A 11 -16.54 11.43 -1.05
C VAL A 11 -15.52 12.46 -1.51
N ALA A 12 -15.97 13.71 -1.67
CA ALA A 12 -15.10 14.84 -1.94
C ALA A 12 -14.34 15.20 -0.65
N PHE A 13 -13.14 14.64 -0.49
CA PHE A 13 -12.18 15.15 0.47
C PHE A 13 -11.45 16.34 -0.15
N ALA A 14 -11.97 17.55 0.06
CA ALA A 14 -11.25 18.78 -0.20
C ALA A 14 -10.29 19.06 0.97
N ALA A 15 -9.21 18.29 1.03
CA ALA A 15 -7.97 18.72 1.68
C ALA A 15 -6.95 18.86 0.56
N ALA A 16 -6.29 20.02 0.45
CA ALA A 16 -5.17 20.21 -0.46
C ALA A 16 -4.03 19.28 -0.01
N THR A 17 -4.04 18.04 -0.50
CA THR A 17 -2.99 17.07 -0.21
C THR A 17 -1.86 17.29 -1.21
N PRO A 18 -0.58 17.35 -0.82
CA PRO A 18 0.58 17.35 -1.75
C PRO A 18 0.63 16.13 -2.69
N CYS A 19 -0.24 15.14 -2.50
CA CYS A 19 -0.48 14.05 -3.44
C CYS A 19 -1.54 14.37 -4.51
N GLU A 20 -1.57 15.61 -5.00
CA GLU A 20 -2.14 15.89 -6.32
C GLU A 20 -1.16 15.32 -7.35
N SER A 21 -1.48 14.15 -7.90
CA SER A 21 -0.76 13.68 -9.08
C SER A 21 -1.17 14.63 -10.20
N ASP A 22 -0.27 15.51 -10.63
CA ASP A 22 -0.36 16.05 -11.97
C ASP A 22 -0.63 14.87 -12.91
N THR A 23 -1.67 15.02 -13.70
CA THR A 23 -2.40 14.02 -14.48
C THR A 23 -1.51 13.30 -15.50
N LEU A 24 -0.60 12.45 -15.03
CA LEU A 24 0.11 11.50 -15.87
C LEU A 24 -0.76 10.26 -16.01
N ASP A 25 -1.08 9.93 -17.25
CA ASP A 25 -1.78 8.70 -17.62
C ASP A 25 -1.04 7.49 -17.04
N GLY A 26 -1.81 6.55 -16.49
CA GLY A 26 -1.27 5.37 -15.85
C GLY A 26 -2.23 4.75 -14.85
N ILE A 27 -1.86 3.60 -14.33
CA ILE A 27 -2.61 2.89 -13.30
C ILE A 27 -2.07 3.29 -11.94
N TRP A 28 -2.95 3.82 -11.09
CA TRP A 28 -2.57 4.30 -9.76
C TRP A 28 -3.17 3.43 -8.66
N SER A 29 -2.32 2.98 -7.74
CA SER A 29 -2.74 2.48 -6.44
C SER A 29 -2.91 3.66 -5.48
N PHE A 30 -3.80 3.48 -4.50
CA PHE A 30 -4.07 4.45 -3.45
C PHE A 30 -4.32 3.72 -2.15
N THR A 31 -3.83 4.24 -1.04
CA THR A 31 -4.23 3.81 0.29
C THR A 31 -4.27 4.97 1.27
N LEU A 32 -5.32 5.02 2.09
CA LEU A 32 -5.47 5.89 3.23
C LEU A 32 -5.46 5.04 4.51
N ASP A 33 -4.46 5.27 5.36
CA ASP A 33 -4.33 4.66 6.68
C ASP A 33 -4.65 5.68 7.77
N THR A 34 -5.46 5.29 8.76
CA THR A 34 -5.88 6.17 9.86
C THR A 34 -5.25 5.76 11.19
N SER A 35 -5.16 6.71 12.11
CA SER A 35 -4.53 6.51 13.43
C SER A 35 -3.10 5.95 13.33
N VAL A 36 -2.33 6.43 12.36
CA VAL A 36 -0.93 6.06 12.15
C VAL A 36 -0.08 6.63 13.28
N VAL A 37 0.74 5.78 13.88
CA VAL A 37 1.60 6.14 15.02
C VAL A 37 3.08 6.22 14.63
N SER A 38 3.47 5.59 13.52
CA SER A 38 4.79 5.72 12.92
C SER A 38 4.76 5.34 11.44
N TYR A 39 5.64 5.92 10.63
CA TYR A 39 5.79 5.58 9.21
C TYR A 39 7.25 5.65 8.77
N ALA A 40 7.57 5.03 7.63
CA ALA A 40 8.84 5.17 6.92
C ALA A 40 8.69 4.83 5.44
N LEU A 41 9.63 5.31 4.62
CA LEU A 41 9.64 5.16 3.16
C LEU A 41 11.05 4.78 2.70
N GLY A 42 11.17 4.04 1.60
CA GLY A 42 12.46 3.61 1.05
C GLY A 42 12.33 2.88 -0.29
N GLY A 43 13.44 2.29 -0.74
CA GLY A 43 13.57 1.63 -2.05
C GLY A 43 13.75 2.64 -3.19
N GLU A 44 12.85 3.61 -3.28
CA GLU A 44 12.88 4.72 -4.22
C GLU A 44 12.52 6.02 -3.49
N GLU A 45 13.16 7.12 -3.89
CA GLU A 45 12.81 8.44 -3.36
C GLU A 45 11.38 8.83 -3.79
N LEU A 46 10.72 9.67 -2.97
CA LEU A 46 9.44 10.23 -3.35
C LEU A 46 9.61 11.17 -4.55
N ASN A 47 8.82 10.93 -5.58
CA ASN A 47 8.75 11.70 -6.79
C ASN A 47 7.28 11.78 -7.20
N PRO A 48 6.63 12.94 -7.09
CA PRO A 48 5.20 13.08 -7.32
C PRO A 48 4.75 12.64 -8.73
N LYS A 49 5.67 12.48 -9.69
CA LYS A 49 5.38 11.86 -10.99
C LYS A 49 4.97 10.38 -10.90
N TYR A 50 5.46 9.65 -9.90
CA TYR A 50 5.32 8.19 -9.81
C TYR A 50 4.89 7.70 -8.43
N ASN A 51 5.16 8.43 -7.34
CA ASN A 51 4.76 8.06 -6.00
C ASN A 51 4.61 9.27 -5.09
N CYS A 52 3.74 9.15 -4.09
CA CYS A 52 3.52 10.19 -3.09
C CYS A 52 3.18 9.58 -1.72
N PHE A 53 3.59 10.27 -0.67
CA PHE A 53 3.21 9.98 0.71
C PHE A 53 2.93 11.29 1.44
N ASP A 54 1.73 11.42 1.99
CA ASP A 54 1.31 12.57 2.78
C ASP A 54 0.83 12.11 4.16
N TYR A 55 1.20 12.85 5.20
CA TYR A 55 0.84 12.53 6.59
C TYR A 55 0.22 13.75 7.26
N SER A 56 -1.02 13.62 7.69
CA SER A 56 -1.76 14.68 8.37
C SER A 56 -1.48 14.70 9.88
N LYS A 57 -1.68 15.87 10.49
CA LYS A 57 -1.57 16.05 11.96
C LYS A 57 -2.55 15.17 12.75
N ASP A 58 -3.65 14.76 12.13
CA ASP A 58 -4.67 13.89 12.73
C ASP A 58 -4.29 12.40 12.69
N GLY A 59 -3.08 12.07 12.24
CA GLY A 59 -2.59 10.70 12.17
C GLY A 59 -3.13 9.92 10.98
N ASN A 60 -3.44 10.60 9.86
CA ASN A 60 -3.80 9.94 8.62
C ASN A 60 -2.60 9.94 7.67
N ALA A 61 -2.31 8.79 7.04
CA ALA A 61 -1.32 8.69 5.99
C ALA A 61 -2.00 8.36 4.66
N LEU A 62 -1.74 9.17 3.65
CA LEU A 62 -2.14 8.95 2.26
C LEU A 62 -0.93 8.47 1.47
N GLN A 63 -1.08 7.36 0.78
CA GLN A 63 -0.06 6.73 -0.05
C GLN A 63 -0.60 6.57 -1.47
N LYS A 64 0.19 6.95 -2.48
CA LYS A 64 -0.15 6.76 -3.90
C LYS A 64 1.06 6.27 -4.68
N PHE A 65 0.85 5.33 -5.59
CA PHE A 65 1.90 4.85 -6.48
C PHE A 65 1.34 4.62 -7.88
N ARG A 66 2.05 5.11 -8.90
CA ARG A 66 1.85 4.72 -10.29
C ARG A 66 2.48 3.34 -10.47
N VAL A 67 1.66 2.35 -10.72
CA VAL A 67 2.04 0.93 -10.66
C VAL A 67 2.34 0.40 -12.04
N ASP A 68 3.51 -0.20 -12.19
CA ASP A 68 3.86 -1.02 -13.35
C ASP A 68 3.28 -2.41 -13.12
N LEU A 69 2.07 -2.69 -13.60
CA LEU A 69 1.46 -4.01 -13.42
C LEU A 69 2.09 -5.02 -14.37
N LYS A 70 2.41 -6.21 -13.85
CA LYS A 70 2.92 -7.31 -14.68
C LYS A 70 1.86 -7.82 -15.67
N HIS A 71 0.59 -7.80 -15.26
CA HIS A 71 -0.53 -8.21 -16.10
C HIS A 71 -1.52 -7.06 -16.28
N PRO A 72 -2.15 -6.94 -17.47
CA PRO A 72 -3.22 -5.96 -17.67
C PRO A 72 -4.36 -6.22 -16.68
N LEU A 73 -4.95 -5.14 -16.16
CA LEU A 73 -6.11 -5.23 -15.28
C LEU A 73 -7.27 -5.91 -16.01
N ILE A 74 -7.53 -7.17 -15.67
CA ILE A 74 -8.83 -7.77 -15.91
C ILE A 74 -9.75 -7.16 -14.85
N PHE A 75 -10.48 -6.10 -15.22
CA PHE A 75 -11.42 -5.41 -14.33
C PHE A 75 -12.47 -6.39 -13.77
N ASN A 76 -12.17 -7.00 -12.62
CA ASN A 76 -13.18 -7.50 -11.70
C ASN A 76 -13.40 -6.42 -10.65
N ILE A 77 -14.30 -5.46 -10.94
CA ILE A 77 -14.87 -4.54 -9.94
C ILE A 77 -15.81 -5.32 -9.01
N THR A 78 -15.37 -6.47 -8.51
CA THR A 78 -16.08 -7.29 -7.54
C THR A 78 -15.34 -7.34 -6.21
N ASP A 79 -14.13 -6.79 -6.14
CA ASP A 79 -13.36 -6.73 -4.90
C ASP A 79 -12.57 -5.41 -4.85
N ALA A 80 -13.28 -4.27 -4.91
CA ALA A 80 -12.91 -3.18 -4.01
C ALA A 80 -13.10 -3.73 -2.59
N LYS A 81 -12.20 -4.63 -2.15
CA LYS A 81 -12.21 -5.19 -0.82
C LYS A 81 -12.04 -3.98 0.07
N HIS A 82 -13.14 -3.57 0.69
CA HIS A 82 -13.11 -2.69 1.84
C HIS A 82 -12.22 -3.36 2.87
N ARG A 83 -10.92 -3.06 2.83
CA ARG A 83 -9.93 -3.63 3.74
C ARG A 83 -9.97 -2.86 5.04
N THR A 84 -11.10 -2.87 5.74
CA THR A 84 -11.17 -2.51 7.16
C THR A 84 -10.47 -3.59 7.98
N SER A 85 -9.14 -3.68 7.83
CA SER A 85 -8.31 -4.47 8.71
C SER A 85 -8.26 -3.77 10.06
N GLN A 86 -9.27 -4.02 10.90
CA GLN A 86 -9.16 -3.65 12.31
C GLN A 86 -7.97 -4.42 12.86
N LEU A 87 -6.98 -3.70 13.39
CA LEU A 87 -5.79 -4.29 13.99
C LEU A 87 -6.14 -5.33 15.06
N ALA A 88 -7.26 -5.12 15.77
CA ALA A 88 -7.83 -6.06 16.73
C ALA A 88 -8.09 -7.46 16.14
N ASN A 89 -8.54 -7.55 14.88
CA ASN A 89 -8.78 -8.83 14.20
C ASN A 89 -7.48 -9.49 13.72
N LEU A 90 -6.43 -8.70 13.51
CA LEU A 90 -5.12 -9.19 13.05
C LEU A 90 -4.28 -9.76 14.19
N LYS A 91 -4.48 -9.25 15.41
CA LYS A 91 -3.87 -9.80 16.62
C LYS A 91 -4.39 -11.20 16.98
N ALA A 92 -5.36 -11.74 16.24
CA ALA A 92 -6.03 -12.98 16.60
C ALA A 92 -5.20 -14.26 16.37
N THR A 93 -4.37 -14.38 15.32
CA THR A 93 -3.40 -15.50 15.15
C THR A 93 -2.38 -15.20 14.02
N ALA A 94 -1.20 -15.83 14.06
CA ALA A 94 -0.23 -15.80 12.95
C ALA A 94 -0.84 -16.35 11.63
N GLU A 95 -1.67 -17.39 11.73
CA GLU A 95 -2.38 -17.98 10.58
C GLU A 95 -3.27 -16.96 9.84
N ASN A 96 -3.90 -16.04 10.58
CA ASN A 96 -4.71 -14.98 9.96
C ASN A 96 -3.85 -13.96 9.20
N VAL A 97 -2.63 -13.71 9.66
CA VAL A 97 -1.68 -12.82 8.99
C VAL A 97 -1.18 -13.45 7.70
N ASP A 98 -0.80 -14.73 7.73
CA ASP A 98 -0.30 -15.43 6.55
C ASP A 98 -1.34 -15.55 5.45
N LYS A 99 -2.58 -15.96 5.80
CA LYS A 99 -3.71 -16.00 4.85
C LYS A 99 -3.97 -14.63 4.23
N ARG A 100 -3.89 -13.57 5.02
CA ARG A 100 -4.09 -12.20 4.55
C ARG A 100 -2.95 -11.75 3.63
N ASN A 101 -1.70 -12.04 3.98
CA ASN A 101 -0.55 -11.72 3.14
C ASN A 101 -0.65 -12.47 1.81
N ALA A 102 -1.06 -13.74 1.82
CA ALA A 102 -1.30 -14.50 0.58
C ALA A 102 -2.37 -13.87 -0.34
N ASN A 103 -3.38 -13.21 0.24
CA ASN A 103 -4.43 -12.53 -0.52
C ASN A 103 -4.07 -11.12 -1.00
N THR A 104 -3.02 -10.50 -0.46
CA THR A 104 -2.69 -9.08 -0.74
C THR A 104 -1.26 -8.87 -1.22
N CYS A 105 -0.52 -9.96 -1.33
CA CYS A 105 0.80 -10.07 -1.92
C CYS A 105 0.88 -11.46 -2.56
N ILE A 106 0.34 -11.58 -3.78
CA ILE A 106 0.10 -12.88 -4.40
C ILE A 106 1.40 -13.61 -4.78
N ASP A 107 2.46 -12.85 -5.05
CA ASP A 107 3.79 -13.39 -5.33
C ASP A 107 4.37 -14.08 -4.07
N ALA A 108 4.36 -15.40 -4.08
CA ALA A 108 4.88 -16.22 -2.99
C ALA A 108 6.39 -16.07 -2.79
N GLN A 109 7.15 -15.83 -3.86
CA GLN A 109 8.59 -15.60 -3.76
C GLN A 109 8.85 -14.26 -3.06
N LEU A 110 8.20 -13.19 -3.50
CA LEU A 110 8.33 -11.88 -2.86
C LEU A 110 7.91 -11.93 -1.37
N ARG A 111 6.83 -12.64 -1.02
CA ARG A 111 6.45 -12.84 0.39
C ARG A 111 7.55 -13.49 1.21
N GLY A 112 8.16 -14.57 0.71
CA GLY A 112 9.25 -15.26 1.39
C GLY A 112 10.49 -14.36 1.54
N GLU A 113 10.82 -13.59 0.51
CA GLU A 113 11.93 -12.62 0.56
C GLU A 113 11.67 -11.51 1.60
N ILE A 114 10.43 -10.99 1.67
CA ILE A 114 10.03 -10.00 2.69
C ILE A 114 10.16 -10.58 4.09
N GLU A 115 9.63 -11.78 4.33
CA GLU A 115 9.69 -12.45 5.63
C GLU A 115 11.13 -12.58 6.12
N VAL A 116 12.03 -13.08 5.26
CA VAL A 116 13.46 -13.20 5.55
C VAL A 116 14.10 -11.82 5.76
N ALA A 117 13.72 -10.83 4.96
CA ALA A 117 14.29 -9.49 5.06
C ALA A 117 14.00 -8.85 6.42
N VAL A 118 12.74 -8.91 6.85
CA VAL A 118 12.26 -8.20 8.04
C VAL A 118 12.42 -8.98 9.34
N LYS A 119 12.74 -10.28 9.29
CA LYS A 119 12.88 -11.15 10.46
C LYS A 119 13.65 -10.49 11.61
N ASP A 120 14.88 -10.04 11.32
CA ASP A 120 15.79 -9.42 12.31
C ASP A 120 15.79 -7.89 12.27
N ALA A 121 14.86 -7.28 11.53
CA ALA A 121 14.73 -5.82 11.49
C ALA A 121 14.33 -5.27 12.88
N ALA A 122 14.78 -4.06 13.20
CA ALA A 122 14.32 -3.36 14.40
C ALA A 122 12.80 -3.19 14.40
N ASP A 123 12.19 -3.22 15.58
CA ASP A 123 10.74 -3.08 15.78
C ASP A 123 10.26 -1.62 15.59
N SER A 124 10.38 -1.13 14.36
CA SER A 124 9.95 0.20 13.90
C SER A 124 9.79 0.20 12.38
N CYS A 125 8.96 1.10 11.83
CA CYS A 125 8.84 1.23 10.38
C CYS A 125 10.19 1.56 9.71
N GLU A 126 10.98 2.44 10.32
CA GLU A 126 12.31 2.79 9.80
C GLU A 126 13.23 1.56 9.75
N GLY A 127 13.26 0.76 10.82
CA GLY A 127 14.05 -0.47 10.87
C GLY A 127 13.63 -1.49 9.81
N ILE A 128 12.32 -1.66 9.62
CA ILE A 128 11.76 -2.56 8.61
C ILE A 128 12.12 -2.09 7.21
N VAL A 129 11.90 -0.82 6.88
CA VAL A 129 12.19 -0.29 5.54
C VAL A 129 13.68 -0.34 5.23
N LYS A 130 14.57 -0.04 6.18
CA LYS A 130 16.02 -0.19 6.00
C LYS A 130 16.41 -1.65 5.71
N ALA A 131 15.80 -2.60 6.41
CA ALA A 131 16.04 -4.01 6.17
C ALA A 131 15.54 -4.47 4.79
N LEU A 132 14.35 -4.01 4.37
CA LEU A 132 13.81 -4.28 3.04
C LEU A 132 14.70 -3.69 1.95
N ALA A 133 15.06 -2.41 2.05
CA ALA A 133 15.88 -1.73 1.05
C ALA A 133 17.26 -2.40 0.88
N SER A 134 17.87 -2.84 1.98
CA SER A 134 19.19 -3.51 1.94
C SER A 134 19.13 -4.96 1.47
N LYS A 135 18.09 -5.73 1.83
CA LYS A 135 18.04 -7.17 1.57
C LYS A 135 17.25 -7.57 0.33
N LEU A 136 16.14 -6.87 0.03
CA LEU A 136 15.39 -7.11 -1.21
C LEU A 136 16.14 -6.55 -2.42
N ASN A 137 16.76 -5.37 -2.26
CA ASN A 137 17.51 -4.67 -3.31
C ASN A 137 16.81 -4.74 -4.68
N ARG A 138 15.60 -4.17 -4.77
CA ARG A 138 14.77 -4.18 -5.98
C ARG A 138 14.70 -2.79 -6.62
N PRO A 139 15.58 -2.45 -7.59
CA PRO A 139 15.55 -1.16 -8.26
C PRO A 139 14.20 -0.87 -8.93
N GLY A 140 13.74 0.38 -8.84
CA GLY A 140 12.45 0.82 -9.36
C GLY A 140 11.26 0.40 -8.50
N TRP A 141 11.48 -0.13 -7.29
CA TRP A 141 10.40 -0.44 -6.35
C TRP A 141 10.37 0.54 -5.19
N ALA A 142 9.20 1.14 -4.95
CA ALA A 142 8.95 1.88 -3.73
C ALA A 142 8.51 0.94 -2.62
N MET A 143 8.89 1.26 -1.38
CA MET A 143 8.48 0.52 -0.20
C MET A 143 8.14 1.49 0.93
N ASN A 144 6.90 1.43 1.38
CA ASN A 144 6.41 2.23 2.49
C ASN A 144 6.03 1.31 3.64
N CYS A 145 6.16 1.82 4.86
CA CYS A 145 5.68 1.18 6.07
C CYS A 145 4.82 2.16 6.85
N VAL A 146 3.70 1.66 7.36
CA VAL A 146 2.89 2.33 8.37
C VAL A 146 2.62 1.39 9.54
N ASN A 147 2.70 1.93 10.75
CA ASN A 147 2.22 1.29 11.96
C ASN A 147 0.98 2.03 12.44
N ARG A 148 -0.09 1.30 12.72
CA ARG A 148 -1.39 1.86 13.11
C ARG A 148 -1.65 1.58 14.58
N SER A 149 -2.37 2.47 15.25
CA SER A 149 -2.94 2.16 16.55
C SER A 149 -3.95 0.99 16.43
N PRO A 150 -4.29 0.29 17.53
CA PRO A 150 -5.26 -0.80 17.48
C PRO A 150 -6.65 -0.45 16.91
N ARG A 151 -7.01 0.84 16.94
CA ARG A 151 -8.29 1.37 16.41
C ARG A 151 -8.18 1.93 14.99
N GLY A 152 -6.97 1.97 14.42
CA GLY A 152 -6.74 2.42 13.06
C GLY A 152 -7.29 1.45 12.02
N TYR A 153 -7.65 1.98 10.86
CA TYR A 153 -8.09 1.21 9.71
C TYR A 153 -7.41 1.72 8.44
N SER A 154 -7.56 0.97 7.36
CA SER A 154 -6.99 1.28 6.05
C SER A 154 -8.09 1.18 5.00
N VAL A 155 -8.05 2.01 3.97
CA VAL A 155 -8.91 1.91 2.80
C VAL A 155 -8.10 2.23 1.55
N GLY A 156 -8.25 1.45 0.49
CA GLY A 156 -7.39 1.62 -0.68
C GLY A 156 -7.82 0.80 -1.88
N PHE A 157 -7.14 1.06 -3.00
CA PHE A 157 -7.19 0.24 -4.22
C PHE A 157 -5.92 -0.61 -4.26
N PHE A 158 -6.11 -1.92 -4.23
CA PHE A 158 -5.06 -2.92 -4.25
C PHE A 158 -5.18 -3.75 -5.52
N PHE A 159 -4.05 -4.24 -6.02
CA PHE A 159 -4.00 -5.05 -7.22
C PHE A 159 -3.55 -6.47 -6.88
N ASP A 160 -4.24 -7.47 -7.42
CA ASP A 160 -3.79 -8.85 -7.40
C ASP A 160 -2.77 -9.05 -8.53
N ASP A 161 -1.56 -8.51 -8.34
CA ASP A 161 -0.47 -8.56 -9.32
C ASP A 161 0.89 -8.76 -8.64
N GLU A 162 1.83 -9.42 -9.31
CA GLU A 162 3.16 -9.71 -8.75
C GLU A 162 4.03 -8.46 -8.58
N HIS A 163 3.70 -7.36 -9.25
CA HIS A 163 4.35 -6.06 -9.08
C HIS A 163 3.72 -5.19 -7.97
N PHE A 164 2.72 -5.72 -7.26
CA PHE A 164 2.06 -5.07 -6.13
C PHE A 164 1.99 -6.02 -4.93
N CYS A 165 2.51 -5.57 -3.79
CA CYS A 165 2.49 -6.37 -2.56
C CYS A 165 2.16 -5.50 -1.37
N ARG A 166 1.00 -5.75 -0.75
CA ARG A 166 0.70 -5.25 0.59
C ARG A 166 0.92 -6.36 1.62
N TYR A 167 1.95 -6.21 2.44
CA TYR A 167 2.39 -7.22 3.38
C TYR A 167 2.29 -6.72 4.81
N ASP A 168 1.75 -7.52 5.70
CA ASP A 168 1.68 -7.17 7.12
C ASP A 168 2.67 -8.00 7.94
N VAL A 169 3.46 -7.30 8.75
CA VAL A 169 4.47 -7.87 9.66
C VAL A 169 4.02 -7.69 11.09
N VAL A 170 4.06 -8.76 11.89
CA VAL A 170 3.84 -8.69 13.33
C VAL A 170 5.17 -8.76 14.06
N LYS A 171 5.47 -7.75 14.89
CA LYS A 171 6.62 -7.74 15.80
C LYS A 171 6.16 -7.28 17.17
N GLY A 172 6.42 -8.09 18.19
CA GLY A 172 5.88 -7.86 19.54
C GLY A 172 4.35 -7.74 19.51
N ASP A 173 3.83 -6.61 19.98
CA ASP A 173 2.41 -6.29 20.03
C ASP A 173 1.93 -5.35 18.90
N LYS A 174 2.80 -5.07 17.92
CA LYS A 174 2.57 -4.14 16.81
C LYS A 174 2.37 -4.89 15.50
N VAL A 175 1.62 -4.25 14.60
CA VAL A 175 1.44 -4.70 13.22
C VAL A 175 1.85 -3.57 12.29
N TYR A 176 2.81 -3.87 11.44
CA TYR A 176 3.31 -2.97 10.41
C TYR A 176 2.72 -3.38 9.07
N SER A 177 2.06 -2.46 8.40
CA SER A 177 1.58 -2.66 7.03
C SER A 177 2.60 -2.07 6.06
N LEU A 178 3.03 -2.89 5.12
CA LEU A 178 4.01 -2.55 4.10
C LEU A 178 3.31 -2.47 2.75
N ASP A 179 3.56 -1.42 1.99
CA ASP A 179 3.23 -1.35 0.57
C ASP A 179 4.53 -1.41 -0.22
N ILE A 180 4.71 -2.45 -1.03
CA ILE A 180 5.91 -2.70 -1.82
C ILE A 180 5.47 -2.82 -3.27
N VAL A 181 5.89 -1.85 -4.09
CA VAL A 181 5.27 -1.59 -5.40
C VAL A 181 6.32 -1.31 -6.45
N LYS A 182 6.25 -1.98 -7.61
CA LYS A 182 7.04 -1.59 -8.79
C LYS A 182 6.45 -0.30 -9.37
N LEU A 183 7.29 0.73 -9.47
CA LEU A 183 6.88 2.00 -10.05
C LEU A 183 6.89 1.93 -11.58
N ASP A 184 5.79 2.35 -12.18
CA ASP A 184 5.77 2.70 -13.61
C ASP A 184 6.42 4.06 -13.79
N LYS A 185 7.63 4.04 -14.36
CA LYS A 185 8.42 5.24 -14.69
C LYS A 185 8.37 5.59 -16.18
N SER A 186 7.48 4.98 -16.96
CA SER A 186 7.34 5.28 -18.39
C SER A 186 6.93 6.74 -18.60
N GLU A 187 7.54 7.36 -19.61
CA GLU A 187 7.14 8.69 -20.07
C GLU A 187 5.87 8.57 -20.92
N PRO A 188 4.94 9.54 -20.83
CA PRO A 188 3.79 9.57 -21.72
C PRO A 188 4.28 9.64 -23.17
N VAL A 189 3.74 8.77 -24.03
CA VAL A 189 4.01 8.83 -25.47
C VAL A 189 3.34 10.10 -26.00
N PRO A 190 4.07 11.01 -26.69
CA PRO A 190 3.44 12.17 -27.30
C PRO A 190 2.33 11.71 -28.26
N GLU A 191 1.15 12.33 -28.18
CA GLU A 191 0.12 12.15 -29.22
C GLU A 191 0.68 12.72 -30.54
N GLU A 192 0.78 11.86 -31.57
CA GLU A 192 1.15 12.26 -32.95
C GLU A 192 0.03 12.99 -33.68
#